data_AF-A0A257MYV5-F1
#
_entry.id   AF-A0A257MYV5-F1
#
_cell.length_a   1.000
_cell.length_b   1.000
_cell.length_c   1.000
_cell.angle_alpha   90.00
_cell.angle_beta   90.00
_cell.angle_gamma   90.00
#
_symmetry.space_group_name_H-M   'P 1'
#
loop_
_entity.id
_entity.type
_entity.pdbx_description
1 polymer ?
#
loop_
_entity_poly.entity_id
_entity_poly.type
_entity_poly.pdbx_seq_one_letter_code
_entity_poly.pdbx_strand_id
1 'polypeptide(L)'
;HYSSSACLYHYLHMAAKNYRTYLQGEEVWLKKYFYVLRPLLACRWLERGLGAVPTEFDRLVQNTELSPALHEAIAGLLIEKRGGGELRIGLRIPELSNFIEAELQRFEKAGATRQKPNTDMAALNQLFQQALQEVWRY
;
A
#
# COMPACT_ATOMS: atom_id res chain seq x y z
N HIS A 1 -22.08 -2.99 -8.52
CA HIS A 1 -21.04 -2.89 -9.57
C HIS A 1 -19.73 -2.46 -8.93
N TYR A 2 -18.69 -3.27 -9.07
CA TYR A 2 -17.34 -2.95 -8.59
C TYR A 2 -16.70 -1.96 -9.59
N SER A 3 -16.61 -0.68 -9.24
CA SER A 3 -15.97 0.31 -10.10
C SER A 3 -14.47 0.33 -9.78
N SER A 4 -13.64 -0.10 -10.73
CA SER A 4 -12.17 -0.08 -10.59
C SER A 4 -11.66 1.33 -10.27
N SER A 5 -12.25 2.36 -10.87
CA SER A 5 -11.93 3.77 -10.58
C SER A 5 -12.26 4.15 -9.14
N ALA A 6 -13.31 3.56 -8.56
CA ALA A 6 -13.69 3.83 -7.19
C ALA A 6 -12.76 3.20 -6.16
N CYS A 7 -12.37 1.96 -6.42
CA CYS A 7 -11.39 1.25 -5.61
C CYS A 7 -10.03 1.96 -5.68
N LEU A 8 -9.63 2.41 -6.87
CA LEU A 8 -8.41 3.16 -7.10
C LEU A 8 -8.40 4.46 -6.26
N TYR A 9 -9.46 5.28 -6.35
CA TYR A 9 -9.59 6.49 -5.54
C TYR A 9 -9.45 6.20 -4.04
N HIS A 10 -10.18 5.19 -3.55
CA HIS A 10 -10.18 4.82 -2.13
C HIS A 10 -8.80 4.39 -1.66
N TYR A 11 -8.14 3.48 -2.37
CA TYR A 11 -6.81 2.99 -2.03
C TYR A 11 -5.77 4.11 -2.07
N LEU A 12 -5.80 4.98 -3.07
CA LEU A 12 -4.89 6.12 -3.15
C LEU A 12 -5.10 7.11 -2.01
N HIS A 13 -6.35 7.48 -1.73
CA HIS A 13 -6.66 8.39 -0.64
C HIS A 13 -6.21 7.81 0.71
N MET A 14 -6.44 6.51 0.93
CA MET A 14 -5.99 5.82 2.13
C MET A 14 -4.46 5.75 2.22
N ALA A 15 -3.77 5.42 1.13
CA ALA A 15 -2.31 5.40 1.06
C ALA A 15 -1.72 6.78 1.39
N ALA A 16 -2.23 7.83 0.75
CA ALA A 16 -1.80 9.21 0.97
C ALA A 16 -2.00 9.66 2.43
N LYS A 17 -3.16 9.34 3.00
CA LYS A 17 -3.46 9.64 4.41
C LYS A 17 -2.48 8.93 5.34
N ASN A 18 -2.32 7.61 5.20
CA ASN A 18 -1.41 6.82 6.03
C ASN A 18 0.05 7.28 5.89
N TYR A 19 0.47 7.64 4.67
CA TYR A 19 1.81 8.16 4.40
C TYR A 19 2.07 9.45 5.17
N ARG A 20 1.18 10.44 5.05
CA ARG A 20 1.29 11.73 5.73
C ARG A 20 1.22 11.60 7.25
N THR A 21 0.43 10.66 7.76
CA THR A 21 0.26 10.47 9.21
C THR A 21 1.45 9.75 9.85
N TYR A 22 2.05 8.77 9.17
CA TYR A 22 2.97 7.83 9.84
C TYR A 22 4.41 7.81 9.32
N LEU A 23 4.69 8.34 8.12
CA LEU A 23 5.95 8.09 7.40
C LEU A 23 6.71 9.37 6.99
N GLN A 24 6.51 10.50 7.69
CA GLN A 24 7.12 11.80 7.36
C GLN A 24 8.42 12.13 8.14
N GLY A 25 8.73 11.41 9.23
CA GLY A 25 9.91 11.68 10.07
C GLY A 25 11.16 10.91 9.65
N GLU A 26 12.28 11.19 10.31
CA GLU A 26 13.51 10.38 10.20
C GLU A 26 13.31 8.98 10.79
N GLU A 27 12.59 8.91 11.92
CA GLU A 27 12.13 7.68 12.53
C GLU A 27 10.63 7.49 12.29
N VAL A 28 10.26 6.29 11.86
CA VAL A 28 8.90 5.95 11.46
C VAL A 28 8.49 4.58 11.96
N TRP A 29 7.18 4.36 12.02
CA TRP A 29 6.62 3.09 12.42
C TRP A 29 6.74 2.12 11.26
N LEU A 30 7.68 1.18 11.31
CA LEU A 30 8.02 0.34 10.15
C LEU A 30 6.79 -0.44 9.65
N LYS A 31 5.96 -0.94 10.58
CA LYS A 31 4.71 -1.63 10.26
C LYS A 31 3.74 -0.76 9.42
N LYS A 32 3.81 0.57 9.52
CA LYS A 32 2.95 1.49 8.75
C LYS A 32 3.32 1.57 7.27
N TYR A 33 4.50 1.09 6.86
CA TYR A 33 4.79 0.88 5.43
C TYR A 33 3.78 -0.08 4.79
N PHE A 34 3.37 -1.17 5.46
CA PHE A 34 2.34 -2.07 4.91
C PHE A 34 0.98 -1.40 4.73
N TYR A 35 0.66 -0.39 5.54
CA TYR A 35 -0.58 0.38 5.43
C TYR A 35 -0.61 1.31 4.21
N VAL A 36 0.56 1.55 3.59
CA VAL A 36 0.73 2.41 2.42
C VAL A 36 1.09 1.62 1.18
N LEU A 37 2.02 0.67 1.28
CA LEU A 37 2.44 -0.18 0.16
C LEU A 37 1.28 -1.04 -0.35
N ARG A 38 0.52 -1.67 0.54
CA ARG A 38 -0.57 -2.56 0.16
C ARG A 38 -1.64 -1.90 -0.73
N PRO A 39 -2.20 -0.73 -0.37
CA PRO A 39 -3.14 -0.05 -1.27
C PRO A 39 -2.48 0.42 -2.57
N LEU A 40 -1.21 0.84 -2.56
CA LEU A 40 -0.52 1.24 -3.79
C LEU A 40 -0.29 0.05 -4.74
N LEU A 41 0.10 -1.11 -4.22
CA LEU A 41 0.24 -2.32 -5.03
C LEU A 41 -1.12 -2.83 -5.51
N ALA A 42 -2.18 -2.67 -4.71
CA ALA A 42 -3.55 -2.93 -5.17
C ALA A 42 -3.97 -2.00 -6.31
N CYS A 43 -3.58 -0.71 -6.27
CA CYS A 43 -3.79 0.21 -7.38
C CYS A 43 -3.07 -0.28 -8.64
N ARG A 44 -1.79 -0.68 -8.54
CA ARG A 44 -1.02 -1.27 -9.65
C ARG A 44 -1.69 -2.52 -10.22
N TRP A 45 -2.21 -3.40 -9.36
CA TRP A 45 -2.96 -4.59 -9.78
C TRP A 45 -4.18 -4.23 -10.62
N LEU A 46 -4.97 -3.26 -10.16
CA LEU A 46 -6.16 -2.77 -10.86
C LEU A 46 -5.81 -2.09 -12.19
N GLU A 47 -4.75 -1.29 -12.24
CA GLU A 47 -4.25 -0.67 -13.48
C GLU A 47 -3.86 -1.71 -14.53
N ARG A 48 -3.33 -2.85 -14.11
CA ARG A 48 -2.94 -3.97 -14.99
C ARG A 48 -4.11 -4.84 -15.44
N GLY A 49 -5.33 -4.59 -14.95
CA GLY A 49 -6.52 -5.35 -15.34
C GLY A 49 -6.49 -6.82 -14.89
N LEU A 50 -5.74 -7.15 -13.84
CA LEU A 50 -5.54 -8.52 -13.34
C LEU A 50 -6.76 -9.10 -12.58
N GLY A 51 -7.90 -8.41 -12.64
CA GLY A 51 -9.14 -8.80 -11.97
C GLY A 51 -9.18 -8.42 -10.50
N ALA A 52 -9.77 -9.29 -9.67
CA ALA A 52 -9.93 -9.04 -8.23
C ALA A 52 -8.57 -8.93 -7.52
N VAL A 53 -8.43 -7.93 -6.66
CA VAL A 53 -7.19 -7.69 -5.92
C VAL A 53 -7.00 -8.82 -4.90
N PRO A 54 -5.86 -9.55 -4.93
CA PRO A 54 -5.60 -10.63 -4.00
C PRO A 54 -5.41 -10.09 -2.57
N THR A 55 -5.70 -10.94 -1.60
CA THR A 55 -5.43 -10.60 -0.20
C THR A 55 -3.95 -10.74 0.12
N GLU A 56 -3.28 -11.69 -0.52
CA GLU A 56 -1.87 -12.05 -0.32
C GLU A 56 -0.93 -10.92 -0.74
N PHE A 57 -0.17 -10.39 0.21
CA PHE A 57 0.77 -9.30 -0.07
C PHE A 57 1.91 -9.73 -1.01
N ASP A 58 2.43 -10.95 -0.86
CA ASP A 58 3.48 -11.47 -1.73
C ASP A 58 3.02 -11.55 -3.20
N ARG A 59 1.74 -11.87 -3.42
CA ARG A 59 1.16 -11.90 -4.77
C ARG A 59 1.08 -10.51 -5.38
N LEU A 60 0.80 -9.48 -4.58
CA LEU A 60 0.83 -8.09 -5.03
C LEU A 60 2.25 -7.66 -5.43
N VAL A 61 3.25 -8.03 -4.63
CA VAL A 61 4.67 -7.72 -4.89
C VAL A 61 5.16 -8.42 -6.16
N GLN A 62 4.91 -9.71 -6.31
CA GLN A 62 5.33 -10.51 -7.48
C GLN A 62 4.68 -10.04 -8.79
N ASN A 63 3.47 -9.47 -8.71
CA ASN A 63 2.75 -8.92 -9.86
C ASN A 63 2.91 -7.41 -9.98
N THR A 64 3.96 -6.84 -9.40
CA THR A 64 4.34 -5.45 -9.63
C THR A 64 5.78 -5.41 -10.10
N GLU A 65 6.05 -4.63 -11.14
CA GLU A 65 7.43 -4.38 -11.59
C GLU A 65 8.11 -3.44 -10.59
N LEU A 66 8.96 -4.01 -9.73
CA LEU A 66 9.71 -3.28 -8.71
C LEU A 66 11.21 -3.41 -8.99
N SER A 67 11.99 -2.41 -8.59
CA SER A 67 13.45 -2.49 -8.68
C SER A 67 14.00 -3.55 -7.69
N PRO A 68 15.19 -4.12 -7.95
CA PRO A 68 15.81 -5.05 -7.02
C PRO A 68 15.96 -4.49 -5.60
N ALA A 69 16.37 -3.22 -5.48
CA ALA A 69 16.49 -2.53 -4.18
C ALA A 69 15.14 -2.42 -3.45
N LEU A 70 14.04 -2.19 -4.20
CA LEU A 70 12.71 -2.12 -3.61
C LEU A 70 12.21 -3.50 -3.16
N HIS A 71 12.52 -4.55 -3.92
CA HIS A 71 12.26 -5.93 -3.49
C HIS A 71 13.01 -6.27 -2.21
N GLU A 72 14.30 -5.92 -2.12
CA GLU A 72 15.12 -6.15 -0.93
C GLU A 72 14.58 -5.39 0.29
N ALA A 73 14.21 -4.12 0.11
CA ALA A 73 13.61 -3.32 1.18
C ALA A 73 12.27 -3.90 1.69
N ILE A 74 11.42 -4.40 0.78
CA ILE A 74 10.17 -5.08 1.15
C ILE A 74 10.45 -6.40 1.88
N ALA A 75 11.42 -7.18 1.41
CA ALA A 75 11.81 -8.43 2.06
C ALA A 75 12.35 -8.19 3.48
N GLY A 76 13.20 -7.18 3.67
CA GLY A 76 13.67 -6.75 4.98
C GLY A 76 12.52 -6.34 5.90
N LEU A 77 11.55 -5.58 5.38
CA LEU A 77 10.36 -5.19 6.13
C LEU A 77 9.50 -6.39 6.56
N LEU A 78 9.37 -7.41 5.71
CA LEU A 78 8.66 -8.65 6.03
C LEU A 78 9.38 -9.46 7.12
N ILE A 79 10.72 -9.54 7.07
CA ILE A 79 11.53 -10.21 8.10
C ILE A 79 11.36 -9.50 9.45
N GLU A 80 11.50 -8.17 9.46
CA GLU A 80 11.31 -7.34 10.65
C GLU A 80 9.93 -7.51 11.28
N LYS A 81 8.92 -7.62 10.43
CA LYS A 81 7.54 -7.84 10.84
C LYS A 81 7.32 -9.20 11.52
N ARG A 82 7.96 -10.27 11.03
CA ARG A 82 7.89 -11.61 11.67
C ARG A 82 8.51 -11.62 13.07
N GLY A 83 9.43 -10.70 13.34
CA GLY A 83 10.02 -10.48 14.66
C GLY A 83 9.08 -9.91 15.73
N GLY A 84 7.79 -9.66 15.42
CA GLY A 84 6.77 -9.26 16.40
C GLY A 84 6.76 -7.77 16.77
N GLY A 85 7.49 -6.93 16.03
CA GLY A 85 7.60 -5.49 16.28
C GLY A 85 6.35 -4.70 15.87
N GLU A 86 5.21 -4.91 16.53
CA GLU A 86 3.94 -4.23 16.24
C GLU A 86 4.02 -2.70 16.40
N LEU A 87 4.93 -2.23 17.26
CA LEU A 87 5.21 -0.82 17.53
C LEU A 87 6.66 -0.44 17.20
N ARG A 88 7.37 -1.23 16.39
CA ARG A 88 8.79 -0.96 16.10
C ARG A 88 8.92 0.33 15.30
N ILE A 89 9.54 1.32 15.95
CA ILE A 89 10.05 2.53 15.32
C ILE A 89 11.45 2.21 14.77
N GLY A 90 11.74 2.69 13.58
CA GLY A 90 13.06 2.58 12.97
C GLY A 90 13.28 3.68 11.96
N LEU A 91 14.49 3.75 11.41
CA LEU A 91 14.81 4.74 10.38
C LEU A 91 13.89 4.57 9.16
N ARG A 92 13.46 5.70 8.61
CA ARG A 92 12.72 5.78 7.36
C ARG A 92 13.54 5.09 6.27
N ILE A 93 12.92 4.13 5.59
CA ILE A 93 13.55 3.34 4.53
C ILE A 93 13.43 4.14 3.22
N PRO A 94 14.55 4.66 2.65
CA PRO A 94 14.48 5.56 1.50
C PRO A 94 13.86 4.91 0.27
N GLU A 95 14.17 3.65 -0.02
CA GLU A 95 13.69 2.91 -1.18
C GLU A 95 12.16 2.80 -1.18
N LEU A 96 11.58 2.42 -0.03
CA LEU A 96 10.13 2.34 0.14
C LEU A 96 9.48 3.72 0.06
N SER A 97 10.09 4.72 0.70
CA SER A 97 9.52 6.05 0.80
C SER A 97 9.50 6.77 -0.55
N ASN A 98 10.60 6.68 -1.29
CA ASN A 98 10.72 7.24 -2.63
C ASN A 98 9.73 6.58 -3.60
N PHE A 99 9.56 5.26 -3.52
CA PHE A 99 8.54 4.55 -4.29
C PHE A 99 7.13 5.05 -3.96
N ILE A 100 6.80 5.16 -2.68
CA ILE A 100 5.50 5.65 -2.22
C ILE A 100 5.23 7.07 -2.73
N GLU A 101 6.18 7.98 -2.57
CA GLU A 101 6.04 9.35 -3.04
C GLU A 101 5.85 9.42 -4.56
N ALA A 102 6.66 8.68 -5.32
CA ALA A 102 6.57 8.62 -6.77
C ALA A 102 5.20 8.09 -7.23
N GLU A 103 4.69 7.04 -6.58
CA GLU A 103 3.36 6.49 -6.89
C GLU A 103 2.25 7.50 -6.58
N LEU A 104 2.25 8.09 -5.38
CA LEU A 104 1.26 9.08 -5.00
C LEU A 104 1.24 10.27 -5.97
N GLN A 105 2.43 10.76 -6.35
CA GLN A 105 2.55 11.87 -7.30
C GLN A 105 2.08 11.48 -8.71
N ARG A 106 2.40 10.25 -9.17
CA ARG A 106 1.97 9.72 -10.47
C ARG A 106 0.44 9.70 -10.58
N PHE A 107 -0.23 9.21 -9.54
CA PHE A 107 -1.68 9.13 -9.50
C PHE A 107 -2.37 10.49 -9.35
N GLU A 108 -1.77 11.42 -8.60
CA GLU A 108 -2.25 12.80 -8.51
C GLU A 108 -2.22 13.48 -9.89
N LYS A 109 -1.12 13.32 -10.63
CA LYS A 109 -0.98 13.83 -12.01
C LYS A 109 -1.98 13.19 -12.98
N ALA A 110 -2.26 11.90 -12.82
CA ALA A 110 -3.25 11.19 -13.64
C ALA A 110 -4.71 11.60 -13.36
N GLY A 111 -4.97 12.44 -12.35
CA GLY A 111 -6.32 12.89 -12.01
C GLY A 111 -7.18 11.80 -11.36
N ALA A 112 -6.57 10.70 -10.89
CA ALA A 112 -7.26 9.59 -10.23
C ALA A 112 -7.95 10.01 -8.91
N THR A 113 -7.67 11.22 -8.42
CA THR A 113 -8.26 11.85 -7.22
C THR A 113 -9.39 12.84 -7.51
N ARG A 114 -9.77 13.07 -8.77
CA ARG A 114 -10.67 14.19 -9.14
C ARG A 114 -12.14 14.01 -8.78
N GLN A 115 -12.61 12.79 -8.49
CA GLN A 115 -14.00 12.57 -8.09
C GLN A 115 -14.09 11.51 -6.99
N LYS A 116 -14.77 11.84 -5.89
CA LYS A 116 -15.11 10.86 -4.85
C LYS A 116 -16.21 9.96 -5.42
N PRO A 117 -15.95 8.66 -5.63
CA PRO A 117 -16.92 7.75 -6.20
C PRO A 117 -18.01 7.44 -5.17
N ASN A 118 -19.23 7.21 -5.66
CA ASN A 118 -20.34 6.73 -4.84
C ASN A 118 -20.20 5.20 -4.65
N THR A 119 -19.26 4.79 -3.79
CA THR A 119 -18.95 3.38 -3.50
C THR A 119 -18.93 3.17 -1.99
N ASP A 120 -19.28 1.96 -1.57
CA ASP A 120 -19.25 1.56 -0.16
C ASP A 120 -17.80 1.53 0.37
N MET A 121 -17.42 2.63 1.01
CA MET A 121 -16.10 2.79 1.61
C MET A 121 -15.89 1.86 2.81
N ALA A 122 -16.97 1.42 3.48
CA ALA A 122 -16.87 0.52 4.62
C ALA A 122 -16.46 -0.89 4.18
N ALA A 123 -17.04 -1.38 3.08
CA ALA A 123 -16.66 -2.66 2.49
C ALA A 123 -15.19 -2.68 2.03
N LEU A 124 -14.71 -1.61 1.40
CA LEU A 124 -13.31 -1.49 0.97
C LEU A 124 -12.34 -1.39 2.16
N ASN A 125 -12.72 -0.68 3.23
CA ASN A 125 -11.96 -0.65 4.48
C ASN A 125 -11.90 -2.04 5.12
N GLN A 126 -13.00 -2.79 5.15
CA GLN A 126 -13.03 -4.13 5.71
C GLN A 126 -12.14 -5.08 4.92
N LEU A 127 -12.23 -5.07 3.58
CA LEU A 127 -11.34 -5.84 2.72
C LEU A 127 -9.87 -5.47 2.96
N PHE A 128 -9.60 -4.18 3.11
CA PHE A 128 -8.27 -3.70 3.45
C PHE A 128 -7.80 -4.24 4.79
N GLN A 129 -8.63 -4.20 5.84
CA GLN A 129 -8.30 -4.72 7.18
C GLN A 129 -8.09 -6.24 7.21
N GLN A 130 -8.94 -7.01 6.53
CA GLN A 130 -8.79 -8.47 6.42
C GLN A 130 -7.48 -8.84 5.76
N ALA A 131 -7.17 -8.12 4.70
CA ALA A 131 -6.04 -8.49 3.89
C ALA A 131 -4.76 -7.82 4.40
N LEU A 132 -4.91 -6.79 5.22
CA LEU A 132 -3.92 -6.46 6.22
C LEU A 132 -3.68 -7.69 7.11
N GLN A 133 -4.67 -8.22 7.85
CA GLN A 133 -4.50 -9.37 8.76
C GLN A 133 -3.77 -10.54 8.11
N GLU A 134 -3.99 -10.80 6.82
CA GLU A 134 -3.22 -11.78 6.03
C GLU A 134 -1.71 -11.55 6.12
N VAL A 135 -1.23 -10.33 5.90
CA VAL A 135 0.19 -10.00 6.08
C VAL A 135 0.62 -10.42 7.48
N TRP A 136 -0.21 -10.17 8.51
CA TRP A 136 0.04 -10.50 9.93
C TRP A 136 -0.09 -11.97 10.33
N ARG A 137 -0.49 -12.85 9.42
CA ARG A 137 -0.54 -14.30 9.68
C ARG A 137 0.80 -15.00 9.47
N TYR A 138 1.78 -14.32 8.87
CA TYR A 138 3.18 -14.77 8.75
C TYR A 138 4.06 -14.18 9.85
#